data_AF-A0A9D8ACC6-F1
#
_entry.id   AF-A0A9D8ACC6-F1
#
_cell.length_a   1.000
_cell.length_b   1.000
_cell.length_c   1.000
_cell.angle_alpha   90.00
_cell.angle_beta   90.00
_cell.angle_gamma   90.00
#
_symmetry.space_group_name_H-M   'P 1'
#
loop_
_entity.id
_entity.type
_entity.pdbx_description
1 polymer ?
#
loop_
_entity_poly.entity_id
_entity_poly.type
_entity_poly.pdbx_seq_one_letter_code
_entity_poly.pdbx_strand_id
1 'polypeptide(L)'
;MKILFKSLVLMVLLITNLVFCQSIFEKGTVLVKFKEIENIRIEGIGVSGKNKSISNILQEHKLKGRRIIGKDDYFYRLKFPDSQSLDAIINKLRSDDKVQYATRNHGGRISSTPNDPKWQLQWAYEKINLPAAWDITTGDSNILVGVLDSGIDYNHADLVANISNTYGWDFVDDDNNPQDPGMQADYHGTRVSGVIAARTNNNTGVAGIAGGWSGQNGVILMVKKKTAIIFGFD
;
A
#
# COMPACT_ATOMS: atom_id res chain seq x y z
N MET A 1 -17.11 11.90 49.80
CA MET A 1 -15.94 11.01 49.56
C MET A 1 -16.29 9.64 48.93
N LYS A 2 -17.47 9.43 48.33
CA LYS A 2 -17.84 8.15 47.66
C LYS A 2 -17.95 8.24 46.12
N ILE A 3 -17.84 9.44 45.54
CA ILE A 3 -17.97 9.66 44.09
C ILE A 3 -16.60 9.56 43.39
N LEU A 4 -15.51 9.93 44.07
CA LEU A 4 -14.14 9.86 43.53
C LEU A 4 -13.61 8.43 43.35
N PHE A 5 -14.10 7.44 44.11
CA PHE A 5 -13.65 6.05 44.00
C PHE A 5 -14.27 5.29 42.81
N LYS A 6 -15.47 5.68 42.33
CA LYS A 6 -16.10 5.05 41.16
C LYS A 6 -15.44 5.48 39.84
N SER A 7 -14.91 6.71 39.77
CA SER A 7 -14.19 7.21 38.58
C SER A 7 -12.83 6.54 38.39
N LEU A 8 -12.11 6.22 39.48
CA LEU A 8 -10.78 5.61 39.39
C LEU A 8 -10.86 4.14 38.93
N VAL A 9 -11.89 3.40 39.36
CA VAL A 9 -12.10 2.00 38.94
C VAL A 9 -12.53 1.90 37.47
N LEU A 10 -13.31 2.86 36.97
CA LEU A 10 -13.69 2.92 35.55
C LEU A 10 -12.51 3.29 34.64
N MET A 11 -11.60 4.15 35.14
CA MET A 11 -10.39 4.55 34.40
C MET A 11 -9.35 3.42 34.32
N VAL A 12 -9.22 2.58 35.36
CA VAL A 12 -8.35 1.40 35.33
C VAL A 12 -8.90 0.29 34.42
N LEU A 13 -10.22 0.14 34.30
CA LEU A 13 -10.87 -0.80 33.37
C LEU A 13 -10.82 -0.37 31.90
N LEU A 14 -10.68 0.93 31.62
CA LEU A 14 -10.40 1.43 30.27
C LEU A 14 -8.93 1.21 29.86
N ILE A 15 -8.00 1.26 30.82
CA ILE A 15 -6.57 1.05 30.53
C ILE A 15 -6.25 -0.44 30.34
N THR A 16 -6.92 -1.37 31.03
CA THR A 16 -6.69 -2.81 30.84
C THR A 16 -7.29 -3.36 29.55
N ASN A 17 -8.40 -2.78 29.04
CA ASN A 17 -8.93 -3.13 27.72
C ASN A 17 -8.08 -2.59 26.55
N LEU A 18 -7.14 -1.67 26.81
CA LEU A 18 -6.16 -1.24 25.81
C LEU A 18 -4.95 -2.20 25.68
N VAL A 19 -4.78 -3.16 26.58
CA VAL A 19 -3.56 -4.02 26.64
C VAL A 19 -3.77 -5.41 26.01
N PHE A 20 -4.94 -5.71 25.45
CA PHE A 20 -5.19 -6.98 24.74
C PHE A 20 -5.47 -6.87 23.24
N CYS A 21 -5.06 -5.77 22.61
CA CYS A 21 -4.78 -5.80 21.17
C CYS A 21 -3.29 -6.12 21.01
N GLN A 22 -2.93 -7.41 21.06
CA GLN A 22 -1.57 -7.84 20.73
C GLN A 22 -1.21 -7.29 19.36
N SER A 23 -0.11 -6.55 19.29
CA SER A 23 0.38 -5.88 18.08
C SER A 23 0.39 -6.84 16.88
N ILE A 24 -0.51 -6.58 15.92
CA ILE A 24 -0.60 -7.33 14.64
C ILE A 24 0.64 -7.03 13.76
N PHE A 25 1.32 -5.92 14.02
CA PHE A 25 2.55 -5.51 13.38
C PHE A 25 3.80 -5.87 14.17
N GLU A 26 4.81 -6.38 13.47
CA GLU A 26 6.18 -6.39 13.94
C GLU A 26 7.10 -6.07 12.75
N LYS A 27 7.89 -5.00 12.83
CA LYS A 27 8.85 -4.63 11.76
C LYS A 27 9.74 -5.84 11.43
N GLY A 28 10.02 -6.05 10.15
CA GLY A 28 10.79 -7.22 9.70
C GLY A 28 9.94 -8.48 9.47
N THR A 29 8.60 -8.36 9.44
CA THR A 29 7.72 -9.51 9.21
C THR A 29 7.08 -9.54 7.82
N VAL A 30 6.77 -10.75 7.33
CA VAL A 30 6.12 -11.05 6.05
C VAL A 30 4.86 -11.87 6.35
N LEU A 31 3.75 -11.51 5.72
CA LEU A 31 2.52 -12.29 5.70
C LEU A 31 2.56 -13.26 4.53
N VAL A 32 2.32 -14.54 4.79
CA VAL A 32 2.32 -15.59 3.78
C VAL A 32 1.05 -16.42 3.85
N LYS A 33 0.39 -16.61 2.71
CA LYS A 33 -0.73 -17.55 2.54
C LYS A 33 -0.32 -18.66 1.58
N PHE A 34 -0.63 -19.90 1.94
CA PHE A 34 -0.36 -21.09 1.12
C PHE A 34 -1.64 -21.58 0.45
N LYS A 35 -1.52 -22.20 -0.74
CA LYS A 35 -2.66 -22.63 -1.56
C LYS A 35 -3.44 -23.81 -0.96
N GLU A 36 -2.77 -24.71 -0.25
CA GLU A 36 -3.40 -25.84 0.46
C GLU A 36 -3.23 -25.71 1.97
N ILE A 37 -4.36 -25.77 2.68
CA ILE A 37 -4.43 -25.70 4.14
C ILE A 37 -4.49 -27.13 4.68
N GLU A 38 -3.34 -27.78 4.86
CA GLU A 38 -3.32 -28.93 5.75
C GLU A 38 -3.20 -28.44 7.19
N ASN A 39 -4.18 -28.80 8.03
CA ASN A 39 -4.36 -28.32 9.40
C ASN A 39 -3.09 -28.35 10.25
N ILE A 40 -2.39 -27.22 10.34
CA ILE A 40 -1.25 -27.02 11.25
C ILE A 40 -1.77 -26.52 12.61
N ARG A 41 -1.41 -27.22 13.69
CA ARG A 41 -1.50 -26.69 15.06
C ARG A 41 -0.19 -25.97 15.40
N ILE A 42 -0.29 -24.73 15.88
CA ILE A 42 0.85 -23.98 16.40
C ILE A 42 0.81 -24.12 17.92
N GLU A 43 1.82 -24.77 18.50
CA GLU A 43 1.99 -24.88 19.95
C GLU A 43 3.27 -24.16 20.35
N GLY A 44 3.13 -22.94 20.88
CA GLY A 44 4.26 -22.12 21.32
C GLY A 44 5.17 -21.62 20.18
N ILE A 45 6.48 -21.55 20.44
CA ILE A 45 7.52 -21.09 19.49
C ILE A 45 7.80 -22.17 18.39
N GLY A 46 7.16 -23.34 18.48
CA GLY A 46 7.31 -24.45 17.56
C GLY A 46 6.05 -24.76 16.76
N VAL A 47 6.23 -25.37 15.59
CA VAL A 47 5.14 -25.93 14.77
C VAL A 47 5.06 -27.43 15.06
N SER A 48 3.89 -27.92 15.49
CA SER A 48 3.64 -29.34 15.79
C SER A 48 2.45 -29.84 14.98
N GLY A 49 2.70 -30.73 14.01
CA GLY A 49 1.67 -31.29 13.14
C GLY A 49 2.23 -32.37 12.22
N LYS A 50 1.39 -33.34 11.82
CA LYS A 50 1.79 -34.55 11.09
C LYS A 50 2.41 -34.29 9.70
N ASN A 51 2.20 -33.13 9.08
CA ASN A 51 2.82 -32.78 7.80
C ASN A 51 3.87 -31.67 7.94
N LYS A 52 5.13 -32.07 7.77
CA LYS A 52 6.36 -31.25 7.77
C LYS A 52 6.46 -30.30 6.56
N SER A 53 5.37 -29.96 5.88
CA SER A 53 5.38 -29.31 4.56
C SER A 53 5.88 -27.85 4.60
N ILE A 54 5.38 -27.02 5.52
CA ILE A 54 5.83 -25.61 5.62
C ILE A 54 7.24 -25.52 6.22
N SER A 55 7.60 -26.36 7.18
CA SER A 55 8.98 -26.44 7.68
C SER A 55 9.95 -26.83 6.58
N ASN A 56 9.56 -27.74 5.68
CA ASN A 56 10.37 -28.18 4.54
C ASN A 56 10.47 -27.10 3.46
N ILE A 57 9.37 -26.47 3.02
CA ILE A 57 9.39 -25.34 2.07
C ILE A 57 10.30 -24.24 2.59
N LEU A 58 10.12 -23.86 3.86
CA LEU A 58 10.89 -22.78 4.43
C LEU A 58 12.36 -23.20 4.72
N GLN A 59 12.67 -24.49 4.94
CA GLN A 59 14.06 -25.00 5.03
C GLN A 59 14.73 -25.10 3.66
N GLU A 60 14.04 -25.59 2.63
CA GLU A 60 14.46 -25.66 1.22
C GLU A 60 14.87 -24.28 0.69
N HIS A 61 14.16 -23.24 1.14
CA HIS A 61 14.46 -21.86 0.76
C HIS A 61 15.67 -21.24 1.49
N LYS A 62 16.36 -21.99 2.38
CA LYS A 62 17.53 -21.51 3.17
C LYS A 62 17.25 -20.21 3.96
N LEU A 63 16.00 -19.92 4.30
CA LEU A 63 15.60 -18.68 4.98
C LEU A 63 15.94 -18.77 6.48
N LYS A 64 17.22 -18.57 6.83
CA LYS A 64 17.72 -18.66 8.21
C LYS A 64 17.14 -17.57 9.12
N GLY A 65 16.91 -17.90 10.39
CA GLY A 65 16.65 -16.93 11.46
C GLY A 65 15.20 -16.46 11.63
N ARG A 66 14.22 -17.22 11.14
CA ARG A 66 12.80 -16.81 11.18
C ARG A 66 12.05 -17.25 12.43
N ARG A 67 11.11 -16.42 12.90
CA ARG A 67 10.14 -16.74 13.96
C ARG A 67 8.72 -16.68 13.40
N ILE A 68 7.93 -17.74 13.60
CA ILE A 68 6.47 -17.68 13.35
C ILE A 68 5.85 -16.97 14.55
N ILE A 69 5.23 -15.82 14.32
CA ILE A 69 4.70 -14.96 15.40
C ILE A 69 3.22 -15.26 15.67
N GLY A 70 2.51 -15.80 14.68
CA GLY A 70 1.11 -16.17 14.80
C GLY A 70 0.54 -16.68 13.48
N LYS A 71 -0.68 -17.22 13.56
CA LYS A 71 -1.55 -17.53 12.43
C LYS A 71 -2.86 -16.78 12.62
N ASP A 72 -3.21 -15.95 11.64
CA ASP A 72 -4.50 -15.25 11.61
C ASP A 72 -5.29 -15.84 10.45
N ASP A 73 -6.30 -16.67 10.75
CA ASP A 73 -7.17 -17.44 9.86
C ASP A 73 -6.47 -18.15 8.67
N TYR A 74 -6.00 -17.38 7.69
CA TYR A 74 -5.38 -17.82 6.44
C TYR A 74 -3.90 -17.42 6.27
N PHE A 75 -3.35 -16.55 7.11
CA PHE A 75 -1.99 -16.01 6.95
C PHE A 75 -1.05 -16.44 8.06
N TYR A 76 0.20 -16.75 7.69
CA TYR A 76 1.32 -16.97 8.59
C TYR A 76 2.16 -15.69 8.68
N ARG A 77 2.42 -15.23 9.91
CA ARG A 77 3.34 -14.11 10.20
C ARG A 77 4.75 -14.62 10.42
N LEU A 78 5.66 -14.35 9.48
CA LEU A 78 7.07 -14.75 9.53
C LEU A 78 7.97 -13.55 9.81
N LYS A 79 8.70 -13.53 10.93
CA LYS A 79 9.78 -12.55 11.16
C LYS A 79 11.05 -13.00 10.50
N PHE A 80 11.77 -12.06 9.88
CA PHE A 80 13.12 -12.28 9.38
C PHE A 80 14.10 -11.33 10.08
N PRO A 81 15.40 -11.70 10.18
CA PRO A 81 16.43 -10.79 10.66
C PRO A 81 16.53 -9.53 9.79
N ASP A 82 16.78 -8.37 10.40
CA ASP A 82 16.92 -7.09 9.71
C ASP A 82 18.10 -7.05 8.70
N SER A 83 19.01 -8.02 8.77
CA SER A 83 20.14 -8.18 7.85
C SER A 83 19.75 -8.73 6.47
N GLN A 84 18.49 -9.14 6.25
CA GLN A 84 18.02 -9.67 4.98
C GLN A 84 17.04 -8.71 4.30
N SER A 85 17.13 -8.59 2.97
CA SER A 85 16.15 -7.82 2.19
C SER A 85 14.80 -8.54 2.15
N LEU A 86 13.76 -7.90 2.70
CA LEU A 86 12.40 -8.43 2.69
C LEU A 86 11.85 -8.59 1.27
N ASP A 87 12.20 -7.71 0.32
CA ASP A 87 11.72 -7.83 -1.07
C ASP A 87 12.31 -9.08 -1.75
N ALA A 88 13.59 -9.36 -1.52
CA ALA A 88 14.22 -10.58 -2.02
C ALA A 88 13.56 -11.83 -1.42
N ILE A 89 13.21 -11.80 -0.12
CA ILE A 89 12.48 -12.88 0.55
C ILE A 89 11.07 -13.04 -0.03
N ILE A 90 10.35 -11.95 -0.23
CA ILE A 90 8.98 -11.95 -0.77
C ILE A 90 8.96 -12.47 -2.20
N ASN A 91 9.87 -12.00 -3.06
CA ASN A 91 9.97 -12.47 -4.44
C ASN A 91 10.29 -13.96 -4.50
N LYS A 92 11.18 -14.43 -3.61
CA LYS A 92 11.48 -15.85 -3.50
C LYS A 92 10.27 -16.67 -3.04
N LEU A 93 9.53 -16.18 -2.04
CA LEU A 93 8.29 -16.84 -1.59
C LEU A 93 7.22 -16.85 -2.68
N ARG A 94 7.06 -15.77 -3.45
CA ARG A 94 6.11 -15.69 -4.58
C ARG A 94 6.46 -16.63 -5.73
N SER A 95 7.73 -17.00 -5.88
CA SER A 95 8.15 -17.96 -6.91
C SER A 95 7.80 -19.43 -6.59
N ASP A 96 7.40 -19.72 -5.35
CA ASP A 96 7.02 -21.06 -4.92
C ASP A 96 5.56 -21.36 -5.30
N ASP A 97 5.33 -22.50 -5.93
CA ASP A 97 4.02 -22.92 -6.44
C ASP A 97 3.00 -23.18 -5.33
N LYS A 98 3.44 -23.45 -4.10
CA LYS A 98 2.58 -23.67 -2.93
C LYS A 98 2.23 -22.37 -2.22
N VAL A 99 2.93 -21.27 -2.49
CA VAL A 99 2.60 -19.95 -1.95
C VAL A 99 1.53 -19.31 -2.80
N GLN A 100 0.38 -19.00 -2.19
CA GLN A 100 -0.68 -18.24 -2.84
C GLN A 100 -0.37 -16.75 -2.84
N TYR A 101 0.21 -16.26 -1.74
CA TYR A 101 0.46 -14.85 -1.53
C TYR A 101 1.58 -14.64 -0.51
N ALA A 102 2.47 -13.71 -0.80
CA ALA A 102 3.47 -13.21 0.16
C ALA A 102 3.60 -11.69 0.04
N THR A 103 3.55 -11.00 1.17
CA THR A 103 3.71 -9.55 1.25
C THR A 103 4.37 -9.14 2.56
N ARG A 104 4.94 -7.94 2.62
CA ARG A 104 5.41 -7.36 3.89
C ARG A 104 4.22 -7.28 4.84
N ASN A 105 4.42 -7.67 6.10
CA ASN A 105 3.46 -7.33 7.14
C ASN A 105 3.61 -5.84 7.38
N HIS A 106 2.89 -5.03 6.62
CA HIS A 106 2.75 -3.62 6.90
C HIS A 106 1.86 -3.50 8.11
N GLY A 107 2.34 -2.80 9.10
CA GLY A 107 1.56 -2.49 10.27
C GLY A 107 2.02 -1.17 10.83
N GLY A 108 2.06 -0.19 9.96
CA GLY A 108 1.41 1.04 10.38
C GLY A 108 -0.05 0.85 10.06
N ARG A 109 -0.94 1.17 11.01
CA ARG A 109 -1.97 2.08 10.53
C ARG A 109 -1.18 3.29 10.03
N ILE A 110 -1.36 3.70 8.79
CA ILE A 110 -1.26 5.11 8.46
C ILE A 110 -2.46 5.76 9.18
N SER A 111 -2.39 5.78 10.51
CA SER A 111 -3.34 6.47 11.37
C SER A 111 -3.09 7.97 11.35
N SER A 112 -2.20 8.44 10.49
CA SER A 112 -2.06 9.84 10.16
C SER A 112 -2.96 10.13 8.97
N THR A 113 -4.06 10.85 9.25
CA THR A 113 -4.69 11.71 8.25
C THR A 113 -3.59 12.42 7.44
N PRO A 114 -3.61 12.37 6.10
CA PRO A 114 -2.62 13.09 5.30
C PRO A 114 -2.60 14.57 5.66
N ASN A 115 -1.41 15.17 5.66
CA ASN A 115 -1.22 16.60 5.91
C ASN A 115 -1.46 17.47 4.67
N ASP A 116 -1.97 16.88 3.58
CA ASP A 116 -2.26 17.58 2.33
C ASP A 116 -3.42 18.58 2.54
N PRO A 117 -3.25 19.87 2.20
CA PRO A 117 -4.20 20.93 2.59
C PRO A 117 -5.64 20.71 2.10
N LYS A 118 -5.83 20.00 0.98
CA LYS A 118 -7.15 19.71 0.40
C LYS A 118 -7.71 18.34 0.78
N TRP A 119 -7.04 17.58 1.65
CA TRP A 119 -7.48 16.25 2.09
C TRP A 119 -8.96 16.22 2.52
N GLN A 120 -9.39 17.22 3.29
CA GLN A 120 -10.76 17.30 3.81
C GLN A 120 -11.83 17.43 2.72
N LEU A 121 -11.44 17.80 1.49
CA LEU A 121 -12.34 17.87 0.33
C LEU A 121 -12.49 16.52 -0.38
N GLN A 122 -11.66 15.53 -0.07
CA GLN A 122 -11.62 14.21 -0.73
C GLN A 122 -12.53 13.19 -0.04
N TRP A 123 -13.79 13.57 0.16
CA TRP A 123 -14.81 12.81 0.91
C TRP A 123 -14.99 11.36 0.44
N ALA A 124 -14.71 11.06 -0.83
CA ALA A 124 -14.88 9.73 -1.41
C ALA A 124 -13.92 8.69 -0.79
N TYR A 125 -12.77 9.13 -0.26
CA TYR A 125 -11.73 8.23 0.20
C TYR A 125 -12.11 7.43 1.45
N GLU A 126 -12.89 8.02 2.36
CA GLU A 126 -13.47 7.28 3.47
C GLU A 126 -14.53 6.28 2.99
N LYS A 127 -15.31 6.63 1.96
CA LYS A 127 -16.37 5.77 1.41
C LYS A 127 -15.82 4.52 0.74
N ILE A 128 -14.64 4.61 0.13
CA ILE A 128 -13.95 3.46 -0.48
C ILE A 128 -12.96 2.78 0.48
N ASN A 129 -12.95 3.18 1.76
CA ASN A 129 -12.04 2.66 2.78
C ASN A 129 -10.54 2.77 2.40
N LEU A 130 -10.17 3.86 1.72
CA LEU A 130 -8.81 4.10 1.24
C LEU A 130 -7.76 4.14 2.37
N PRO A 131 -8.02 4.73 3.56
CA PRO A 131 -7.04 4.69 4.65
C PRO A 131 -6.63 3.26 5.05
N ALA A 132 -7.56 2.31 5.07
CA ALA A 132 -7.23 0.92 5.34
C ALA A 132 -6.44 0.26 4.20
N ALA A 133 -6.62 0.70 2.95
CA ALA A 133 -5.79 0.26 1.84
C ALA A 133 -4.36 0.80 1.94
N TRP A 134 -4.18 2.04 2.42
CA TRP A 134 -2.87 2.64 2.67
C TRP A 134 -2.09 1.97 3.81
N ASP A 135 -2.79 1.33 4.75
CA ASP A 135 -2.14 0.44 5.73
C ASP A 135 -1.47 -0.78 5.06
N ILE A 136 -1.93 -1.16 3.85
CA ILE A 136 -1.37 -2.28 3.06
C ILE A 136 -0.31 -1.77 2.07
N THR A 137 -0.58 -0.71 1.34
CA THR A 137 0.37 -0.07 0.40
C THR A 137 -0.12 1.32 0.00
N THR A 138 0.81 2.24 -0.23
CA THR A 138 0.53 3.59 -0.73
C THR A 138 0.92 3.76 -2.21
N GLY A 139 1.27 2.67 -2.89
CA GLY A 139 1.83 2.67 -4.24
C GLY A 139 3.23 2.06 -4.29
N ASP A 140 3.68 1.71 -5.49
CA ASP A 140 5.02 1.17 -5.77
C ASP A 140 5.52 1.78 -7.07
N SER A 141 6.70 2.39 -7.05
CA SER A 141 7.29 3.08 -8.20
C SER A 141 7.76 2.16 -9.32
N ASN A 142 7.74 0.84 -9.10
CA ASN A 142 7.94 -0.15 -10.17
C ASN A 142 6.66 -0.41 -10.97
N ILE A 143 5.50 0.11 -10.54
CA ILE A 143 4.23 -0.02 -11.25
C ILE A 143 4.01 1.21 -12.12
N LEU A 144 3.84 0.97 -13.42
CA LEU A 144 3.46 2.00 -14.39
C LEU A 144 1.94 2.03 -14.57
N VAL A 145 1.35 3.22 -14.56
CA VAL A 145 -0.08 3.44 -14.82
C VAL A 145 -0.25 4.33 -16.04
N GLY A 146 -0.94 3.83 -17.07
CA GLY A 146 -1.24 4.58 -18.29
C GLY A 146 -2.43 5.53 -18.09
N VAL A 147 -2.26 6.82 -18.36
CA VAL A 147 -3.34 7.83 -18.34
C VAL A 147 -3.52 8.35 -19.76
N LEU A 148 -4.62 7.95 -20.41
CA LEU A 148 -5.01 8.41 -21.75
C LEU A 148 -6.05 9.52 -21.60
N ASP A 149 -5.62 10.77 -21.68
CA ASP A 149 -6.46 11.93 -21.35
C ASP A 149 -5.95 13.20 -22.06
N SER A 150 -6.37 14.39 -21.65
CA SER A 150 -6.03 15.70 -22.24
C SER A 150 -4.55 16.09 -22.17
N GLY A 151 -3.72 15.28 -21.52
CA GLY A 151 -2.35 15.60 -21.14
C GLY A 151 -2.21 15.76 -19.62
N ILE A 152 -1.02 16.16 -19.19
CA ILE A 152 -0.70 16.39 -17.78
C ILE A 152 0.18 17.63 -17.64
N ASP A 153 0.01 18.39 -16.58
CA ASP A 153 1.03 19.36 -16.19
C ASP A 153 2.25 18.63 -15.60
N TYR A 154 3.30 18.44 -16.41
CA TYR A 154 4.53 17.74 -16.00
C TYR A 154 5.25 18.44 -14.85
N ASN A 155 5.06 19.74 -14.72
CA ASN A 155 5.74 20.56 -13.71
C ASN A 155 4.90 20.74 -12.44
N HIS A 156 3.74 20.10 -12.36
CA HIS A 156 2.87 20.22 -11.20
C HIS A 156 3.58 19.70 -9.95
N ALA A 157 3.78 20.57 -8.96
CA ALA A 157 4.60 20.30 -7.78
C ALA A 157 4.17 19.03 -7.01
N ASP A 158 2.88 18.70 -7.07
CA ASP A 158 2.29 17.56 -6.38
C ASP A 158 2.34 16.24 -7.17
N LEU A 159 2.69 16.29 -8.47
CA LEU A 159 2.68 15.14 -9.38
C LEU A 159 4.06 14.81 -9.95
N VAL A 160 4.92 15.80 -10.17
CA VAL A 160 6.18 15.67 -10.92
C VAL A 160 7.06 14.49 -10.49
N ALA A 161 7.07 14.11 -9.20
CA ALA A 161 7.85 12.97 -8.72
C ALA A 161 7.30 11.59 -9.15
N ASN A 162 6.02 11.53 -9.50
CA ASN A 162 5.29 10.34 -9.89
C ASN A 162 4.95 10.32 -11.40
N ILE A 163 5.59 11.17 -12.22
CA ILE A 163 5.42 11.16 -13.67
C ILE A 163 6.64 10.50 -14.32
N SER A 164 6.41 9.66 -15.34
CA SER A 164 7.49 9.12 -16.15
C SER A 164 8.05 10.17 -17.10
N ASN A 165 9.36 10.37 -17.05
CA ASN A 165 10.10 11.18 -18.03
C ASN A 165 10.38 10.43 -19.34
N THR A 166 10.11 9.12 -19.40
CA THR A 166 10.48 8.27 -20.54
C THR A 166 9.28 7.88 -21.39
N TYR A 167 8.12 7.67 -20.76
CA TYR A 167 7.00 7.00 -21.42
C TYR A 167 5.85 7.93 -21.84
N GLY A 168 6.03 9.25 -21.75
CA GLY A 168 5.08 10.23 -22.27
C GLY A 168 4.89 10.15 -23.79
N TRP A 169 3.66 10.37 -24.28
CA TRP A 169 3.40 10.60 -25.71
C TRP A 169 2.17 11.48 -25.94
N ASP A 170 2.23 12.35 -26.93
CA ASP A 170 1.12 13.15 -27.41
C ASP A 170 0.65 12.69 -28.78
N PHE A 171 -0.55 12.13 -28.85
CA PHE A 171 -1.16 11.68 -30.10
C PHE A 171 -1.80 12.81 -30.91
N VAL A 172 -1.96 14.00 -30.34
CA VAL A 172 -2.54 15.16 -31.01
C VAL A 172 -1.48 15.84 -31.89
N ASP A 173 -0.32 16.08 -31.29
CA ASP A 173 0.80 16.79 -31.92
C ASP A 173 1.89 15.83 -32.46
N ASP A 174 1.69 14.51 -32.28
CA ASP A 174 2.58 13.42 -32.70
C ASP A 174 4.03 13.57 -32.18
N ASP A 175 4.15 13.88 -30.89
CA ASP A 175 5.44 14.05 -30.23
C ASP A 175 5.49 13.36 -28.84
N ASN A 176 6.62 13.49 -28.14
CA ASN A 176 6.83 12.89 -26.83
C ASN A 176 6.49 13.84 -25.66
N ASN A 177 5.73 14.91 -25.90
CA ASN A 177 5.43 15.95 -24.94
C ASN A 177 3.92 16.02 -24.62
N PRO A 178 3.39 15.17 -23.72
CA PRO A 178 1.99 15.24 -23.34
C PRO A 178 1.70 16.32 -22.29
N GLN A 179 2.47 17.42 -22.31
CA GLN A 179 2.20 18.59 -21.49
C GLN A 179 0.79 19.10 -21.79
N ASP A 180 0.00 19.29 -20.73
CA ASP A 180 -1.30 19.93 -20.85
C ASP A 180 -1.08 21.39 -21.31
N PRO A 181 -1.66 21.81 -22.46
CA PRO A 181 -1.48 23.17 -22.97
C PRO A 181 -2.13 24.24 -22.07
N GLY A 182 -2.95 23.83 -21.10
CA GLY A 182 -3.61 24.71 -20.16
C GLY A 182 -4.73 25.54 -20.80
N MET A 183 -5.69 25.96 -19.97
CA MET A 183 -6.90 26.76 -20.27
C MET A 183 -7.84 26.29 -21.42
N GLN A 184 -7.39 25.54 -22.42
CA GLN A 184 -8.21 25.02 -23.53
C GLN A 184 -8.59 23.54 -23.36
N ALA A 185 -7.88 22.79 -22.51
CA ALA A 185 -8.03 21.33 -22.34
C ALA A 185 -8.53 20.90 -20.94
N ASP A 186 -9.24 21.78 -20.21
CA ASP A 186 -9.82 21.58 -18.86
C ASP A 186 -8.80 21.39 -17.72
N TYR A 187 -7.56 20.96 -17.99
CA TYR A 187 -6.70 20.27 -17.01
C TYR A 187 -7.28 18.92 -16.57
N HIS A 188 -8.09 18.29 -17.42
CA HIS A 188 -8.82 17.07 -17.06
C HIS A 188 -7.84 15.94 -16.72
N GLY A 189 -6.87 15.67 -17.59
CA GLY A 189 -5.86 14.64 -17.36
C GLY A 189 -4.96 14.92 -16.17
N THR A 190 -4.67 16.19 -15.88
CA THR A 190 -3.94 16.59 -14.66
C THR A 190 -4.76 16.28 -13.40
N ARG A 191 -6.07 16.55 -13.39
CA ARG A 191 -6.94 16.24 -12.24
C ARG A 191 -7.11 14.73 -12.03
N VAL A 192 -7.32 13.99 -13.12
CA VAL A 192 -7.38 12.51 -13.10
C VAL A 192 -6.08 11.96 -12.51
N SER A 193 -4.94 12.44 -13.00
CA SER A 193 -3.62 12.07 -12.50
C SER A 193 -3.42 12.41 -11.02
N GLY A 194 -3.95 13.55 -10.57
CA GLY A 194 -3.99 13.96 -9.16
C GLY A 194 -4.67 12.93 -8.26
N VAL A 195 -5.85 12.44 -8.65
CA VAL A 195 -6.57 11.41 -7.90
C VAL A 195 -5.77 10.10 -7.83
N ILE A 196 -5.09 9.73 -8.92
CA ILE A 196 -4.32 8.49 -8.98
C ILE A 196 -3.04 8.60 -8.14
N ALA A 197 -2.22 9.62 -8.36
CA ALA A 197 -0.82 9.63 -7.93
C ALA A 197 -0.29 10.98 -7.42
N ALA A 198 -1.13 11.93 -7.01
CA ALA A 198 -0.62 13.07 -6.24
C ALA A 198 0.11 12.59 -4.98
N ARG A 199 1.24 13.22 -4.65
CA ARG A 199 2.11 12.79 -3.56
C ARG A 199 1.42 12.98 -2.21
N THR A 200 1.06 11.88 -1.57
CA THR A 200 0.35 11.93 -0.30
C THR A 200 1.28 12.27 0.87
N ASN A 201 0.75 13.06 1.81
CA ASN A 201 1.38 13.47 3.05
C ASN A 201 2.66 14.30 2.84
N ASN A 202 2.59 15.29 1.93
CA ASN A 202 3.69 16.17 1.55
C ASN A 202 3.42 17.68 1.81
N ASN A 203 2.33 18.02 2.52
CA ASN A 203 1.84 19.39 2.76
C ASN A 203 1.47 20.18 1.50
N THR A 204 1.20 19.52 0.37
CA THR A 204 0.85 20.14 -0.91
C THR A 204 -0.46 19.55 -1.41
N GLY A 205 -1.24 20.37 -2.12
CA GLY A 205 -2.37 19.88 -2.92
C GLY A 205 -3.29 18.86 -2.24
N VAL A 206 -3.36 17.67 -2.85
CA VAL A 206 -4.31 16.59 -2.55
C VAL A 206 -3.56 15.27 -2.31
N ALA A 207 -4.21 14.30 -1.66
CA ALA A 207 -3.67 12.96 -1.55
C ALA A 207 -4.06 12.09 -2.77
N GLY A 208 -3.11 11.41 -3.38
CA GLY A 208 -3.35 10.43 -4.45
C GLY A 208 -3.58 9.03 -3.89
N ILE A 209 -4.48 8.27 -4.52
CA ILE A 209 -4.81 6.89 -4.14
C ILE A 209 -3.56 5.99 -4.03
N ALA A 210 -2.62 6.14 -4.96
CA ALA A 210 -1.38 5.38 -5.00
C ALA A 210 -0.17 6.29 -5.22
N GLY A 211 -0.18 7.48 -4.60
CA GLY A 211 0.85 8.51 -4.78
C GLY A 211 2.10 8.39 -3.89
N GLY A 212 2.22 7.31 -3.13
CA GLY A 212 3.28 7.11 -2.15
C GLY A 212 2.94 7.78 -0.81
N TRP A 213 3.93 7.95 0.06
CA TRP A 213 3.73 8.57 1.37
C TRP A 213 4.99 9.26 1.88
N SER A 214 4.88 10.52 2.30
CA SER A 214 5.95 11.28 2.99
C SER A 214 7.33 11.17 2.34
N GLY A 215 7.44 11.54 1.07
CA GLY A 215 8.71 11.52 0.35
C GLY A 215 8.93 10.29 -0.52
N GLN A 216 8.24 9.18 -0.24
CA GLN A 216 8.28 7.99 -1.10
C GLN A 216 7.40 8.20 -2.33
N ASN A 217 7.90 7.79 -3.49
CA ASN A 217 7.14 7.83 -4.73
C ASN A 217 6.08 6.71 -4.74
N GLY A 218 4.96 7.00 -5.36
CA GLY A 218 3.89 6.05 -5.60
C GLY A 218 4.07 5.33 -6.92
N VAL A 219 2.96 4.98 -7.55
CA VAL A 219 2.96 4.51 -8.95
C VAL A 219 3.51 5.60 -9.86
N ILE A 220 4.14 5.19 -10.97
CA ILE A 220 4.67 6.11 -11.97
C ILE A 220 3.67 6.24 -13.13
N LEU A 221 3.25 7.46 -13.43
CA LEU A 221 2.31 7.76 -14.50
C LEU A 221 2.99 7.79 -15.86
N MET A 222 2.42 7.03 -16.79
CA MET A 222 2.69 7.09 -18.22
C MET A 222 1.55 7.86 -18.89
N VAL A 223 1.77 9.13 -19.23
CA VAL A 223 0.70 9.97 -19.80
C VAL A 223 0.71 9.90 -21.32
N LYS A 224 -0.48 9.74 -21.87
CA LYS A 224 -0.78 9.66 -23.29
C LYS A 224 -1.79 10.74 -23.62
N LYS A 225 -1.34 11.91 -24.10
CA LYS A 225 -2.23 13.01 -24.48
C LYS A 225 -3.03 12.61 -25.72
N LYS A 226 -4.34 12.78 -25.64
CA LYS A 226 -5.30 12.56 -26.72
C LYS A 226 -6.42 13.57 -26.56
N THR A 227 -6.92 14.12 -27.66
CA THR A 227 -8.15 14.92 -27.63
C THR A 227 -9.30 14.02 -27.15
N ALA A 228 -10.08 14.49 -26.17
CA ALA A 228 -11.32 13.84 -25.76
C ALA A 228 -12.34 13.87 -26.90
N ILE A 229 -12.20 12.97 -27.87
CA ILE A 229 -13.29 12.56 -28.73
C ILE A 229 -14.03 11.47 -27.95
N ILE A 230 -15.01 11.91 -27.15
CA ILE A 230 -16.13 11.06 -26.80
C ILE A 230 -16.82 10.79 -28.14
N PHE A 231 -16.71 9.55 -28.63
CA PHE A 231 -17.50 9.11 -29.77
C PHE A 231 -18.98 9.33 -29.46
N GLY A 232 -19.62 10.25 -30.19
CA GLY A 232 -20.97 9.97 -30.64
C GLY A 232 -20.88 8.66 -31.42
N PHE A 233 -21.70 7.68 -31.03
CA PHE A 233 -21.87 6.45 -31.78
C PHE A 233 -22.23 6.78 -33.24
N ASP A 234 -21.69 5.97 -34.14
CA ASP A 234 -21.87 5.96 -35.61
C ASP A 234 -23.26 6.41 -36.11
#